data_AF-A0A7C9W2K8-F1
#
_entry.id   AF-A0A7C9W2K8-F1
#
_cell.length_a   1.000
_cell.length_b   1.000
_cell.length_c   1.000
_cell.angle_alpha   90.00
_cell.angle_beta   90.00
_cell.angle_gamma   90.00
#
_symmetry.space_group_name_H-M   'P 1'
#
loop_
_entity.id
_entity.type
_entity.pdbx_description
1 polymer ?
#
loop_
_entity_poly.entity_id
_entity_poly.type
_entity_poly.pdbx_seq_one_letter_code
_entity_poly.pdbx_strand_id
1 'polypeptide(L)'
;MFGIRVMAGSLVLLASLAACGGDPAGAPQPAPTPPPATSQTSAAAPTSGAPEVPDQLKFTAKTVDGKDLNGADLAGKPVVLWFWAPWCPKC
;
A
#
# COMPACT_ATOMS: atom_id res chain seq x y z
N MET A 1 38.52 29.09 -12.05
CA MET A 1 38.94 28.14 -10.98
C MET A 1 37.78 27.40 -10.33
N PHE A 2 36.55 27.94 -10.30
CA PHE A 2 35.35 27.22 -9.80
C PHE A 2 34.56 26.40 -10.86
N GLY A 3 34.93 26.48 -12.15
CA GLY A 3 34.17 25.85 -13.25
C GLY A 3 34.61 24.43 -13.66
N ILE A 4 35.73 23.91 -13.13
CA ILE A 4 36.30 22.61 -13.54
C ILE A 4 35.84 21.45 -12.64
N ARG A 5 35.30 21.74 -11.46
CA ARG A 5 34.80 20.69 -10.52
C ARG A 5 33.36 20.26 -10.76
N VAL A 6 32.57 21.01 -11.54
CA VAL A 6 31.16 20.67 -11.83
C VAL A 6 31.04 19.62 -12.95
N MET A 7 32.10 19.42 -13.74
CA MET A 7 32.11 18.52 -14.90
C MET A 7 32.65 17.10 -14.62
N ALA A 8 32.93 16.77 -13.35
CA ALA A 8 33.39 15.43 -12.94
C ALA A 8 32.33 14.64 -12.15
N GLY A 9 31.29 15.29 -11.62
CA GLY A 9 30.20 14.63 -10.89
C GLY A 9 29.12 14.03 -11.78
N SER A 10 28.98 14.50 -13.04
CA SER A 10 27.95 14.04 -13.97
C SER A 10 28.29 12.75 -14.72
N LEU A 11 29.54 12.26 -14.65
CA LEU A 11 29.97 11.06 -15.38
C LEU A 11 30.00 9.77 -14.55
N VAL A 12 29.45 9.79 -13.32
CA VAL A 12 29.30 8.57 -12.49
C VAL A 12 27.83 8.13 -12.39
N LEU A 13 26.88 8.99 -12.77
CA LEU A 13 25.44 8.70 -12.72
C LEU A 13 24.87 7.89 -13.90
N LEU A 14 25.69 7.55 -14.92
CA LEU A 14 25.24 6.75 -16.08
C LEU A 14 25.68 5.27 -16.05
N ALA A 15 26.44 4.82 -15.05
CA ALA A 15 26.99 3.45 -15.03
C ALA A 15 26.16 2.43 -14.21
N SER A 16 25.03 2.84 -13.60
CA SER A 16 24.26 1.97 -12.70
C SER A 16 23.05 1.27 -13.35
N LEU A 17 22.72 1.55 -14.62
CA LEU A 17 21.51 0.99 -15.27
C LEU A 17 21.72 -0.33 -16.03
N ALA A 18 22.91 -0.93 -15.98
CA ALA A 18 23.23 -2.17 -16.72
C ALA A 18 23.39 -3.41 -15.83
N ALA A 19 22.54 -3.56 -14.80
CA ALA A 19 22.43 -4.80 -14.03
C ALA A 19 20.99 -5.34 -14.06
N CYS A 20 20.51 -5.61 -15.27
CA CYS A 20 19.37 -6.50 -15.53
C CYS A 20 19.85 -7.54 -16.54
N GLY A 21 19.77 -8.83 -16.19
CA GLY A 21 20.06 -9.93 -17.12
C GLY A 21 20.81 -11.09 -16.47
N GLY A 22 20.08 -11.93 -15.73
CA GLY A 22 20.60 -13.19 -15.19
C GLY A 22 19.46 -14.07 -14.73
N ASP A 23 18.76 -14.70 -15.68
CA ASP A 23 17.76 -15.73 -15.45
C ASP A 23 18.43 -17.10 -15.65
N PRO A 24 18.81 -17.84 -14.59
CA PRO A 24 18.98 -19.27 -14.70
C PRO A 24 17.63 -19.93 -14.47
N ALA A 25 17.11 -20.51 -15.55
CA ALA A 25 16.01 -21.47 -15.54
C ALA A 25 16.19 -22.48 -14.37
N GLY A 26 15.32 -22.38 -13.37
CA GLY A 26 15.20 -23.28 -12.24
C GLY A 26 13.83 -23.96 -12.26
N ALA A 27 13.84 -25.29 -12.13
CA ALA A 27 12.75 -26.24 -12.35
C ALA A 27 11.38 -25.92 -11.70
N PRO A 28 10.28 -26.57 -12.15
CA PRO A 28 8.97 -26.50 -11.48
C PRO A 28 9.07 -27.06 -10.06
N GLN A 29 8.85 -26.22 -9.05
CA GLN A 29 8.72 -26.65 -7.66
C GLN A 29 7.27 -27.10 -7.38
N PRO A 30 7.04 -28.32 -6.85
CA PRO A 30 5.70 -28.77 -6.47
C PRO A 30 5.07 -27.86 -5.41
N ALA A 31 3.80 -27.50 -5.59
CA ALA A 31 3.05 -26.66 -4.66
C ALA A 31 2.84 -27.37 -3.31
N PRO A 32 3.01 -26.68 -2.16
CA PRO A 32 2.57 -27.21 -0.88
C PRO A 32 1.04 -27.20 -0.80
N THR A 33 0.46 -28.33 -0.40
CA THR A 33 -0.97 -28.48 -0.12
C THR A 33 -1.36 -27.59 1.08
N PRO A 34 -2.37 -26.71 0.97
CA PRO A 34 -2.83 -25.92 2.11
C PRO A 34 -3.54 -26.83 3.14
N PRO A 35 -3.37 -26.62 4.46
CA PRO A 35 -4.20 -27.26 5.46
C PRO A 35 -5.68 -26.84 5.28
N PRO A 36 -6.64 -27.68 5.72
CA PRO A 36 -8.06 -27.36 5.59
C PRO A 36 -8.36 -26.02 6.28
N ALA A 37 -8.93 -25.09 5.51
CA ALA A 37 -9.45 -23.84 6.04
C ALA A 37 -10.67 -24.15 6.89
N THR A 38 -10.49 -24.20 8.21
CA THR A 38 -11.60 -24.19 9.15
C THR A 38 -12.30 -22.84 9.02
N SER A 39 -13.42 -22.80 8.32
CA SER A 39 -14.33 -21.65 8.30
C SER A 39 -14.90 -21.46 9.69
N GLN A 40 -14.24 -20.61 10.50
CA GLN A 40 -14.86 -20.10 11.71
C GLN A 40 -15.85 -19.00 11.31
N THR A 41 -17.06 -19.42 10.92
CA THR A 41 -18.22 -18.54 10.91
C THR A 41 -18.57 -18.26 12.37
N SER A 42 -17.97 -17.20 12.93
CA SER A 42 -18.50 -16.57 14.14
C SER A 42 -19.41 -15.44 13.70
N ALA A 43 -20.68 -15.77 13.44
CA ALA A 43 -21.72 -14.76 13.29
C ALA A 43 -22.10 -14.24 14.69
N ALA A 44 -21.31 -13.29 15.20
CA ALA A 44 -21.74 -12.52 16.36
C ALA A 44 -22.86 -11.56 15.91
N ALA A 45 -24.04 -11.71 16.53
CA ALA A 45 -25.15 -10.78 16.32
C ALA A 45 -24.72 -9.35 16.73
N PRO A 46 -25.08 -8.30 15.97
CA PRO A 46 -24.75 -6.95 16.36
C PRO A 46 -25.55 -6.58 17.61
N THR A 47 -24.84 -6.32 18.70
CA THR A 47 -25.42 -5.63 19.85
C THR A 47 -25.74 -4.20 19.41
N SER A 48 -26.99 -3.77 19.59
CA SER A 48 -27.44 -2.41 19.27
C SER A 48 -26.88 -1.40 20.28
N GLY A 49 -25.58 -1.19 20.25
CA GLY A 49 -24.90 -0.01 20.77
C GLY A 49 -24.45 0.86 19.60
N ALA A 50 -24.36 2.18 19.79
CA ALA A 50 -23.67 3.02 18.81
C ALA A 50 -22.28 2.43 18.57
N PRO A 51 -21.84 2.24 17.32
CA PRO A 51 -20.54 1.65 17.05
C PRO A 51 -19.46 2.50 17.70
N GLU A 52 -18.63 1.86 18.53
CA GLU A 52 -17.45 2.51 19.08
C GLU A 52 -16.55 2.93 17.92
N VAL A 53 -16.15 4.22 17.91
CA VAL A 53 -15.31 4.78 16.85
C VAL A 53 -13.84 4.55 17.23
N PRO A 54 -13.10 3.70 16.49
CA PRO A 54 -11.68 3.49 16.75
C PRO A 54 -10.89 4.78 16.55
N ASP A 55 -9.78 4.95 17.28
CA ASP A 55 -8.91 6.13 17.15
C ASP A 55 -8.43 6.39 15.71
N GLN A 56 -8.22 5.32 14.93
CA GLN A 56 -7.81 5.40 13.53
C GLN A 56 -8.86 6.07 12.62
N LEU A 57 -10.13 6.08 13.02
CA LEU A 57 -11.23 6.72 12.28
C LEU A 57 -11.52 8.14 12.79
N LYS A 58 -10.77 8.65 13.79
CA LYS A 58 -10.90 10.02 14.30
C LYS A 58 -10.19 11.04 13.40
N PHE A 59 -10.58 11.07 12.12
CA PHE A 59 -10.08 12.04 11.15
C PHE A 59 -11.22 12.74 10.43
N THR A 60 -10.91 13.93 9.92
CA THR A 60 -11.73 14.62 8.94
C THR A 60 -10.89 14.92 7.70
N ALA A 61 -11.51 14.87 6.54
CA ALA A 61 -10.86 15.14 5.27
C ALA A 61 -11.84 15.79 4.28
N LYS A 62 -11.29 16.32 3.19
CA LYS A 62 -12.08 16.72 2.01
C LYS A 62 -11.89 15.68 0.92
N THR A 63 -12.99 15.29 0.26
CA THR A 63 -12.93 14.49 -0.96
C THR A 63 -12.40 15.34 -2.13
N VAL A 64 -12.06 14.68 -3.24
CA VAL A 64 -11.56 15.36 -4.45
C VAL A 64 -12.59 16.33 -5.04
N ASP A 65 -13.89 16.04 -4.87
CA ASP A 65 -15.01 16.92 -5.24
C ASP A 65 -15.39 17.93 -4.14
N GLY A 66 -14.60 18.04 -3.07
CA GLY A 66 -14.73 19.08 -2.05
C GLY A 66 -15.73 18.81 -0.92
N LYS A 67 -16.31 17.61 -0.85
CA LYS A 67 -17.23 17.22 0.24
C LYS A 67 -16.46 16.89 1.51
N ASP A 68 -17.12 17.08 2.65
CA ASP A 68 -16.60 16.62 3.94
C ASP A 68 -16.68 15.10 4.06
N LEU A 69 -15.60 14.50 4.54
CA LEU A 69 -15.52 13.11 4.94
C LEU A 69 -15.15 13.06 6.42
N ASN A 70 -16.03 12.46 7.24
CA ASN A 70 -15.74 12.14 8.63
C ASN A 70 -15.45 10.64 8.74
N GLY A 71 -14.25 10.28 9.22
CA GLY A 71 -13.86 8.87 9.38
C GLY A 71 -14.78 8.09 10.32
N ALA A 72 -15.43 8.76 11.28
CA ALA A 72 -16.35 8.13 12.24
C ALA A 72 -17.56 7.48 11.55
N ASP A 73 -17.98 8.00 10.39
CA ASP A 73 -19.10 7.45 9.61
C ASP A 73 -18.77 6.06 9.01
N LEU A 74 -17.49 5.67 9.03
CA LEU A 74 -17.00 4.37 8.55
C LEU A 74 -16.98 3.29 9.65
N ALA A 75 -17.25 3.65 10.91
CA ALA A 75 -17.23 2.70 12.02
C ALA A 75 -18.25 1.56 11.81
N GLY A 76 -17.82 0.32 12.04
CA GLY A 76 -18.65 -0.88 11.85
C GLY A 76 -18.90 -1.28 10.39
N LYS A 77 -18.30 -0.58 9.40
CA LYS A 77 -18.39 -0.95 7.98
C LYS A 77 -17.12 -1.67 7.52
N PRO A 78 -17.21 -2.69 6.66
CA PRO A 78 -16.03 -3.26 6.01
C PRO A 78 -15.46 -2.23 5.01
N VAL A 79 -14.31 -1.63 5.32
CA VAL A 79 -13.69 -0.55 4.54
C VAL A 79 -12.20 -0.78 4.37
N VAL A 80 -11.67 -0.51 3.18
CA VAL A 80 -10.23 -0.47 2.89
C VAL A 80 -9.86 0.98 2.55
N LEU A 81 -8.92 1.55 3.30
CA LEU A 81 -8.34 2.86 2.99
C LEU A 81 -7.10 2.64 2.11
N TRP A 82 -7.20 3.05 0.85
CA TRP A 82 -6.11 2.93 -0.11
C TRP A 82 -5.44 4.29 -0.32
N PHE A 83 -4.17 4.37 0.06
CA PHE A 83 -3.36 5.57 -0.05
C PHE A 83 -2.49 5.49 -1.30
N TRP A 84 -2.57 6.50 -2.15
CA TRP A 84 -1.82 6.62 -3.40
C TRP A 84 -1.45 8.09 -3.64
N ALA A 85 -0.65 8.32 -4.68
CA ALA A 85 -0.31 9.67 -5.13
C ALA A 85 -0.28 9.74 -6.67
N PRO A 86 -0.57 10.90 -7.29
CA PRO A 86 -0.61 11.05 -8.76
C PRO A 86 0.67 10.66 -9.51
N TRP A 87 1.80 10.64 -8.81
CA TRP A 87 3.12 10.35 -9.34
C TRP A 87 3.65 8.97 -8.94
N CYS A 88 2.85 8.16 -8.25
CA CYS A 88 3.27 6.84 -7.78
C CYS A 88 3.02 5.77 -8.85
N PRO A 89 4.06 5.15 -9.44
CA PRO A 89 3.89 4.21 -10.55
C PRO A 89 3.53 2.78 -10.13
N LYS A 90 3.67 2.44 -8.83
CA LYS A 90 3.42 1.09 -8.29
C LYS A 90 2.44 1.10 -7.11
N CYS A 91 1.79 2.23 -6.87
CA CYS A 91 0.57 2.27 -6.08
C CYS A 91 -0.54 1.72 -6.99
#